data_AF-A0A7Z9RZX1-F1
#
_entry.id   AF-A0A7Z9RZX1-F1
#
_cell.length_a   1.000
_cell.length_b   1.000
_cell.length_c   1.000
_cell.angle_alpha   90.00
_cell.angle_beta   90.00
_cell.angle_gamma   90.00
#
_symmetry.space_group_name_H-M   'P 1'
#
loop_
_entity.id
_entity.type
_entity.pdbx_description
1 polymer ?
#
loop_
_entity_poly.entity_id
_entity_poly.type
_entity_poly.pdbx_seq_one_letter_code
_entity_poly.pdbx_strand_id
1 'polypeptide(L)'
;MNETEPSTPDDSQQNLKPAAERPEPVGPALKPWLVLVLGLFAILSVNSLYLVTVTVAEEWTGRLLQDSFYQWMFLGHLALGLVFIVPLVLFGLWHMRRAWTHPNRRAVKAGLALFSVSLLLLVSGLLLMRLEGIVEVRSELWRSIFYFAHVATPLLAGWLFVLHRLA
;
A
#
# COMPACT_ATOMS: atom_id res chain seq x y z
N MET A 1 -40.06 -72.95 -17.52
CA MET A 1 -40.73 -71.71 -17.10
C MET A 1 -39.65 -70.75 -16.65
N ASN A 2 -39.53 -69.68 -17.42
CA ASN A 2 -38.51 -68.64 -17.36
C ASN A 2 -39.14 -67.46 -16.63
N GLU A 3 -38.59 -66.98 -15.52
CA GLU A 3 -38.89 -65.64 -14.98
C GLU A 3 -37.61 -65.02 -14.36
N THR A 4 -36.84 -64.39 -15.24
CA THR A 4 -36.06 -63.16 -15.01
C THR A 4 -37.04 -62.03 -14.68
N GLU A 5 -36.93 -61.32 -13.55
CA GLU A 5 -36.28 -59.99 -13.33
C GLU A 5 -37.07 -59.26 -12.21
N PRO A 6 -36.68 -58.10 -11.65
CA PRO A 6 -35.43 -57.34 -11.81
C PRO A 6 -34.78 -56.91 -10.48
N SER A 7 -33.47 -56.74 -10.52
CA SER A 7 -32.68 -56.00 -9.52
C SER A 7 -33.06 -54.51 -9.53
N THR A 8 -33.58 -54.00 -8.43
CA THR A 8 -33.79 -52.57 -8.20
C THR A 8 -32.44 -51.83 -8.21
N PRO A 9 -32.28 -50.75 -8.98
CA PRO A 9 -31.04 -49.97 -8.98
C PRO A 9 -30.87 -49.23 -7.65
N ASP A 10 -29.65 -49.32 -7.11
CA ASP A 10 -29.15 -48.51 -6.01
C ASP A 10 -29.15 -47.02 -6.39
N ASP A 11 -30.22 -46.32 -6.01
CA ASP A 11 -30.44 -44.90 -6.30
C ASP A 11 -29.82 -43.98 -5.22
N SER A 12 -28.78 -44.44 -4.53
CA SER A 12 -28.10 -43.68 -3.46
C SER A 12 -26.88 -42.87 -3.94
N GLN A 13 -26.55 -42.91 -5.23
CA GLN A 13 -25.34 -42.30 -5.81
C GLN A 13 -25.60 -41.11 -6.76
N GLN A 14 -26.78 -40.46 -6.72
CA GLN A 14 -27.09 -39.32 -7.58
C GLN A 14 -27.46 -38.04 -6.84
N ASN A 15 -26.66 -37.58 -5.87
CA ASN A 15 -26.66 -36.14 -5.54
C ASN A 15 -25.46 -35.65 -4.74
N LEU A 16 -24.24 -36.02 -5.11
CA LEU A 16 -23.09 -35.21 -4.69
C LEU A 16 -22.98 -34.03 -5.66
N LYS A 17 -23.80 -33.00 -5.42
CA LYS A 17 -23.61 -31.68 -6.02
C LYS A 17 -22.12 -31.32 -5.90
N PRO A 18 -21.44 -30.90 -6.98
CA PRO A 18 -20.07 -30.42 -6.84
C PRO A 18 -20.09 -29.32 -5.80
N ALA A 19 -19.30 -29.50 -4.74
CA ALA A 19 -19.17 -28.52 -3.66
C ALA A 19 -18.84 -27.19 -4.32
N ALA A 20 -19.81 -26.27 -4.30
CA ALA A 20 -19.69 -24.98 -4.96
C ALA A 20 -18.39 -24.34 -4.49
N GLU A 21 -17.47 -24.19 -5.43
CA GLU A 21 -16.17 -23.58 -5.23
C GLU A 21 -16.43 -22.22 -4.58
N ARG A 22 -15.96 -22.04 -3.34
CA ARG A 22 -16.25 -20.82 -2.57
C ARG A 22 -15.69 -19.65 -3.38
N PRO A 23 -16.51 -18.67 -3.80
CA PRO A 23 -16.01 -17.53 -4.54
C PRO A 23 -14.91 -16.86 -3.72
N GLU A 24 -13.72 -16.70 -4.30
CA GLU A 24 -12.63 -16.03 -3.61
C GLU A 24 -13.09 -14.63 -3.15
N PRO A 25 -13.00 -14.29 -1.85
CA PRO A 25 -13.57 -13.06 -1.29
C PRO A 25 -12.94 -11.74 -1.79
N VAL A 26 -11.94 -11.80 -2.67
CA VAL A 26 -11.24 -10.63 -3.18
C VAL A 26 -11.41 -10.59 -4.69
N GLY A 27 -12.27 -9.70 -5.18
CA GLY A 27 -12.52 -9.58 -6.63
C GLY A 27 -11.20 -9.44 -7.41
N PRO A 28 -10.97 -10.21 -8.48
CA PRO A 28 -9.69 -10.34 -9.17
C PRO A 28 -9.13 -9.01 -9.69
N ALA A 29 -10.00 -8.02 -9.95
CA ALA A 29 -9.62 -6.71 -10.46
C ALA A 29 -8.79 -5.84 -9.49
N LEU A 30 -8.88 -6.04 -8.16
CA LEU A 30 -8.19 -5.19 -7.17
C LEU A 30 -6.82 -5.74 -6.74
N LYS A 31 -6.59 -7.04 -6.91
CA LYS A 31 -5.31 -7.70 -6.58
C LYS A 31 -4.10 -7.09 -7.31
N PRO A 32 -4.12 -6.83 -8.64
CA PRO A 32 -2.95 -6.27 -9.31
C PRO A 32 -2.63 -4.84 -8.86
N TRP A 33 -3.65 -4.02 -8.59
CA TRP A 33 -3.46 -2.67 -8.05
C TRP A 33 -2.86 -2.68 -6.65
N LEU A 34 -3.31 -3.59 -5.79
CA LEU A 34 -2.72 -3.76 -4.47
C LEU A 34 -1.24 -4.14 -4.57
N VAL A 35 -0.89 -5.10 -5.45
CA VAL A 35 0.51 -5.51 -5.67
C VAL A 35 1.34 -4.37 -6.22
N LEU A 36 0.80 -3.59 -7.17
CA LEU A 36 1.48 -2.41 -7.71
C LEU A 36 1.77 -1.37 -6.62
N VAL A 37 0.77 -1.02 -5.79
CA VAL A 37 0.92 -0.06 -4.71
C VAL A 37 1.92 -0.56 -3.67
N LEU A 38 1.81 -1.81 -3.21
CA LEU A 38 2.76 -2.40 -2.26
C LEU A 38 4.17 -2.50 -2.84
N GLY A 39 4.30 -2.86 -4.11
CA GLY A 39 5.58 -2.95 -4.79
C GLY A 39 6.28 -1.58 -4.90
N LEU A 40 5.56 -0.56 -5.34
CA LEU A 40 6.09 0.82 -5.39
C LEU A 40 6.44 1.33 -3.99
N PHE A 41 5.58 1.09 -3.00
CA PHE A 41 5.84 1.44 -1.61
C PHE A 41 7.12 0.76 -1.07
N ALA A 42 7.32 -0.52 -1.37
CA ALA A 42 8.50 -1.27 -0.97
C ALA A 42 9.78 -0.70 -1.61
N ILE A 43 9.75 -0.43 -2.92
CA ILE A 43 10.88 0.17 -3.64
C ILE A 43 11.22 1.55 -3.06
N LEU A 44 10.20 2.40 -2.85
CA LEU A 44 10.38 3.71 -2.23
C LEU A 44 10.97 3.58 -0.82
N SER A 45 10.49 2.62 -0.02
CA SER A 45 10.98 2.40 1.34
C SER A 45 12.46 2.02 1.37
N VAL A 46 12.90 1.13 0.48
CA VAL A 46 14.32 0.73 0.38
C VAL A 46 15.17 1.93 -0.06
N ASN A 47 14.71 2.69 -1.05
CA ASN A 47 15.40 3.89 -1.49
C ASN A 47 15.50 4.96 -0.37
N SER A 48 14.41 5.21 0.36
CA SER A 48 14.42 6.11 1.53
C SER A 48 15.36 5.63 2.62
N LEU A 49 15.39 4.32 2.90
CA LEU A 49 16.31 3.75 3.88
C LEU A 49 17.76 3.99 3.47
N TYR A 50 18.09 3.84 2.19
CA TYR A 50 19.42 4.19 1.68
C TYR A 50 19.75 5.67 1.90
N LEU A 51 18.85 6.59 1.54
CA LEU A 51 19.08 8.04 1.69
C LEU A 51 19.31 8.44 3.15
N VAL A 52 18.48 7.93 4.07
CA VAL A 52 18.63 8.18 5.51
C VAL A 52 19.93 7.58 6.03
N THR A 53 20.28 6.36 5.61
CA THR A 53 21.51 5.70 6.05
C THR A 53 22.75 6.48 5.65
N VAL A 54 22.82 6.95 4.40
CA VAL A 54 23.96 7.76 3.92
C VAL A 54 24.04 9.09 4.66
N THR A 55 22.90 9.75 4.87
CA THR A 55 22.85 11.03 5.61
C THR A 55 23.35 10.88 7.05
N VAL A 56 22.86 9.86 7.76
CA VAL A 56 23.30 9.59 9.14
C VAL A 56 24.77 9.15 9.18
N ALA A 57 25.23 8.35 8.21
CA ALA A 57 26.62 7.92 8.14
C ALA A 57 27.57 9.10 7.86
N GLU A 58 27.16 10.06 7.03
CA GLU A 58 27.92 11.29 6.76
C GLU A 58 28.02 12.14 8.03
N GLU A 59 26.90 12.36 8.73
CA GLU A 59 26.90 13.09 10.01
C GLU A 59 27.80 12.44 11.06
N TRP A 60 27.78 11.10 11.16
CA TRP A 60 28.57 10.38 12.15
C TRP A 60 30.07 10.30 11.79
N THR A 61 30.40 10.13 10.51
CA THR A 61 31.80 9.98 10.07
C THR A 61 32.48 11.31 9.77
N GLY A 62 31.71 12.39 9.56
CA GLY A 62 32.21 13.69 9.11
C GLY A 62 32.78 13.68 7.69
N ARG A 63 32.51 12.63 6.90
CA ARG A 63 32.98 12.48 5.52
C ARG A 63 31.85 12.80 4.56
N LEU A 64 32.17 13.46 3.45
CA LEU A 64 31.25 13.62 2.31
C LEU A 64 30.97 12.25 1.66
N LEU A 65 29.80 11.69 1.93
CA LEU A 65 29.27 10.45 1.36
C LEU A 65 28.11 10.69 0.40
N GLN A 66 27.48 11.87 0.42
CA GLN A 66 26.42 12.28 -0.51
C GLN A 66 26.97 12.61 -1.92
N ASP A 67 27.44 11.58 -2.62
CA ASP A 67 28.02 11.67 -3.96
C ASP A 67 26.98 11.76 -5.10
N SER A 68 27.44 11.64 -6.36
CA SER A 68 26.54 11.65 -7.52
C SER A 68 25.50 10.53 -7.48
N PHE A 69 25.83 9.36 -6.93
CA PHE A 69 24.88 8.25 -6.82
C PHE A 69 23.79 8.58 -5.79
N TYR A 70 24.14 9.21 -4.67
CA TYR A 70 23.15 9.75 -3.73
C TYR A 70 22.18 10.72 -4.40
N GLN A 71 22.68 11.64 -5.23
CA GLN A 71 21.83 12.59 -5.97
C GLN A 71 20.89 11.89 -6.96
N TRP A 72 21.37 10.85 -7.66
CA TRP A 72 20.52 10.04 -8.53
C TRP A 72 19.46 9.25 -7.76
N MET A 73 19.81 8.70 -6.59
CA MET A 73 18.85 8.01 -5.72
C MET A 73 17.79 8.98 -5.18
N PHE A 74 18.18 10.19 -4.81
CA PHE A 74 17.27 11.25 -4.40
C PHE A 74 16.32 11.68 -5.53
N LEU A 75 16.84 11.88 -6.74
CA LEU A 75 16.01 12.18 -7.91
C LEU A 75 15.07 11.01 -8.25
N GLY A 76 15.56 9.78 -8.14
CA GLY A 76 14.76 8.57 -8.27
C GLY A 76 13.64 8.49 -7.25
N HIS A 77 13.92 8.83 -5.98
CA HIS A 77 12.92 8.93 -4.92
C HIS A 77 11.79 9.90 -5.30
N LEU A 78 12.18 11.09 -5.77
CA LEU A 78 11.25 12.13 -6.19
C LEU A 78 10.36 11.66 -7.34
N ALA A 79 10.97 11.10 -8.39
CA ALA A 79 10.26 10.61 -9.57
C ALA A 79 9.32 9.43 -9.23
N LEU A 80 9.81 8.45 -8.48
CA LEU A 80 9.00 7.30 -8.04
C LEU A 80 7.88 7.74 -7.10
N GLY A 81 8.12 8.71 -6.23
CA GLY A 81 7.12 9.30 -5.35
C GLY A 81 5.99 9.93 -6.13
N LEU A 82 6.30 10.71 -7.17
CA LEU A 82 5.31 11.29 -8.08
C LEU A 82 4.49 10.22 -8.80
N VAL A 83 5.16 9.19 -9.33
CA VAL A 83 4.49 8.05 -9.98
C VAL A 83 3.58 7.30 -9.01
N PHE A 84 3.98 7.18 -7.74
CA PHE A 84 3.24 6.46 -6.70
C PHE A 84 1.94 7.13 -6.27
N ILE A 85 1.82 8.46 -6.38
CA ILE A 85 0.61 9.22 -6.02
C ILE A 85 -0.62 8.68 -6.76
N VAL A 86 -0.52 8.53 -8.08
CA VAL A 86 -1.64 8.15 -8.94
C VAL A 86 -2.22 6.78 -8.54
N PRO A 87 -1.44 5.68 -8.53
CA PRO A 87 -1.98 4.37 -8.18
C PRO A 87 -2.43 4.31 -6.72
N LEU A 88 -1.76 4.97 -5.78
CA LEU A 88 -2.19 4.98 -4.38
C LEU A 88 -3.56 5.66 -4.21
N VAL A 89 -3.75 6.84 -4.81
CA VAL A 89 -5.01 7.59 -4.71
C VAL A 89 -6.15 6.85 -5.43
N LEU A 90 -5.91 6.37 -6.66
CA LEU A 90 -6.93 5.62 -7.40
C LEU A 90 -7.33 4.33 -6.68
N PHE A 91 -6.35 3.56 -6.21
CA PHE A 91 -6.61 2.35 -5.43
C PHE A 91 -7.36 2.67 -4.14
N GLY A 92 -6.91 3.69 -3.39
CA GLY A 92 -7.53 4.08 -2.13
C GLY A 92 -8.98 4.51 -2.29
N LEU A 93 -9.29 5.35 -3.29
CA LEU A 93 -10.66 5.79 -3.57
C LEU A 93 -11.56 4.62 -4.00
N TRP A 94 -11.07 3.74 -4.87
CA TRP A 94 -11.85 2.58 -5.32
C TRP A 94 -12.07 1.58 -4.18
N HIS A 95 -11.02 1.27 -3.42
CA HIS A 95 -11.09 0.40 -2.25
C HIS A 95 -12.09 0.95 -1.23
N MET A 96 -12.04 2.26 -0.95
CA MET A 96 -12.93 2.94 -0.02
C MET A 96 -14.40 2.81 -0.44
N ARG A 97 -14.72 3.13 -1.71
CA ARG A 97 -16.09 3.00 -2.25
C ARG A 97 -16.67 1.60 -2.06
N ARG A 98 -15.85 0.56 -2.22
CA ARG A 98 -16.28 -0.83 -2.05
C ARG A 98 -16.36 -1.25 -0.58
N ALA A 99 -15.47 -0.74 0.26
CA ALA A 99 -15.41 -1.09 1.68
C ALA A 99 -16.52 -0.41 2.50
N TRP A 100 -17.13 0.67 2.02
CA TRP A 100 -18.15 1.44 2.77
C TRP A 100 -19.39 0.66 3.17
N THR A 101 -19.77 -0.37 2.40
CA THR A 101 -20.92 -1.23 2.71
C THR A 101 -20.58 -2.41 3.61
N HIS A 102 -19.31 -2.56 4.01
CA HIS A 102 -18.86 -3.71 4.78
C HIS A 102 -19.40 -3.67 6.22
N PRO A 103 -19.95 -4.78 6.76
CA PRO A 103 -20.57 -4.82 8.09
C PRO A 103 -19.59 -4.50 9.22
N ASN A 104 -18.31 -4.85 9.05
CA ASN A 104 -17.27 -4.61 10.06
C ASN A 104 -16.79 -3.15 10.04
N ARG A 105 -17.45 -2.32 10.85
CA ARG A 105 -17.11 -0.89 11.01
C ARG A 105 -15.67 -0.66 11.48
N ARG A 106 -15.04 -1.62 12.17
CA ARG A 106 -13.64 -1.50 12.63
C ARG A 106 -12.67 -1.58 11.45
N ALA A 107 -12.86 -2.54 10.56
CA ALA A 107 -12.07 -2.67 9.33
C ALA A 107 -12.18 -1.42 8.44
N VAL A 108 -13.39 -0.85 8.32
CA VAL A 108 -13.62 0.39 7.56
C VAL A 108 -12.89 1.58 8.19
N LYS A 109 -12.95 1.74 9.52
CA LYS A 109 -12.21 2.80 10.24
C LYS A 109 -10.69 2.65 10.08
N ALA A 110 -10.18 1.41 10.19
CA ALA A 110 -8.77 1.13 9.98
C ALA A 110 -8.32 1.45 8.54
N GLY A 111 -9.14 1.11 7.54
CA GLY A 111 -8.89 1.45 6.14
C GLY A 111 -8.91 2.95 5.89
N LEU A 112 -9.83 3.69 6.51
CA LEU A 112 -9.87 5.15 6.44
C LEU A 112 -8.65 5.79 7.12
N ALA A 113 -8.24 5.28 8.29
CA ALA A 113 -7.03 5.74 8.96
C ALA A 113 -5.79 5.51 8.10
N LEU A 114 -5.65 4.33 7.49
CA LEU A 114 -4.55 4.00 6.58
C LEU A 114 -4.53 4.94 5.37
N PHE A 115 -5.68 5.18 4.75
CA PHE A 115 -5.79 6.09 3.60
C PHE A 115 -5.41 7.54 3.98
N SER A 116 -5.89 8.03 5.12
CA SER A 116 -5.55 9.37 5.62
C SER A 116 -4.06 9.53 5.93
N VAL A 117 -3.43 8.53 6.58
CA VAL A 117 -1.97 8.54 6.84
C VAL A 117 -1.18 8.47 5.54
N SER A 118 -1.64 7.67 4.57
CA SER A 118 -1.02 7.60 3.24
C SER A 118 -1.12 8.94 2.50
N LEU A 119 -2.25 9.63 2.61
CA LEU A 119 -2.40 10.96 2.02
C LEU A 119 -1.49 11.99 2.70
N LEU A 120 -1.35 11.93 4.03
CA LEU A 120 -0.41 12.77 4.78
C LEU A 120 1.05 12.54 4.35
N LEU A 121 1.43 11.27 4.11
CA LEU A 121 2.75 10.92 3.55
C LEU A 121 2.97 11.60 2.19
N LEU A 122 2.00 11.51 1.28
CA LEU A 122 2.09 12.14 -0.04
C LEU A 122 2.16 13.67 0.05
N VAL A 123 1.28 14.28 0.84
CA VAL A 123 1.22 15.75 0.99
C VAL A 123 2.52 16.27 1.62
N SER A 124 3.02 15.62 2.66
CA SER A 124 4.30 16.01 3.27
C SER A 124 5.47 15.89 2.27
N GLY A 125 5.50 14.83 1.46
CA GLY A 125 6.50 14.67 0.40
C GLY A 125 6.41 15.78 -0.66
N LEU A 126 5.18 16.13 -1.08
CA LEU A 126 4.93 17.23 -2.01
C LEU A 126 5.41 18.58 -1.47
N LEU A 127 5.14 18.86 -0.19
CA LEU A 127 5.53 20.11 0.46
C LEU A 127 7.04 20.21 0.70
N LEU A 128 7.73 19.08 0.78
CA LEU A 128 9.20 19.03 0.87
C LEU A 128 9.87 19.21 -0.50
N MET A 129 9.15 19.03 -1.61
CA MET A 129 9.68 19.32 -2.93
C MET A 129 9.95 20.82 -3.05
N ARG A 130 11.23 21.19 -3.19
CA ARG A 130 11.63 22.56 -3.52
C ARG A 130 11.47 22.77 -5.02
N LEU A 131 10.30 23.26 -5.41
CA LEU A 131 10.06 23.76 -6.76
C LEU A 131 10.03 25.28 -6.68
N GLU A 132 11.13 25.92 -7.12
CA GLU A 132 11.25 27.37 -7.15
C GLU A 132 10.03 27.98 -7.85
N GLY A 133 9.31 28.86 -7.14
CA GLY A 133 8.12 29.55 -7.66
C GLY A 133 6.77 28.82 -7.54
N ILE A 134 6.73 27.54 -7.14
CA ILE A 134 5.47 26.76 -7.04
C ILE A 134 5.23 26.25 -5.61
N VAL A 135 6.21 25.57 -5.02
CA VAL A 135 6.12 24.98 -3.68
C VAL A 135 7.40 25.31 -2.92
N GLU A 136 7.32 26.31 -2.04
CA GLU A 136 8.46 26.76 -1.24
C GLU A 136 8.03 27.02 0.21
N VAL A 137 8.30 26.05 1.09
CA VAL A 137 8.16 26.24 2.54
C VAL A 137 9.41 26.97 3.05
N ARG A 138 9.32 28.31 3.15
CA ARG A 138 10.45 29.17 3.58
C ARG A 138 10.76 29.07 5.07
N SER A 139 9.75 28.75 5.89
CA SER A 139 9.91 28.63 7.33
C SER A 139 10.59 27.30 7.71
N GLU A 140 11.69 27.41 8.45
CA GLU A 140 12.46 26.26 8.93
C GLU A 140 11.64 25.33 9.82
N LEU A 141 10.78 25.89 10.68
CA LEU A 141 9.90 25.13 11.56
C LEU A 141 8.98 24.20 10.76
N TRP A 142 8.27 24.75 9.77
CA TRP A 142 7.34 23.97 8.95
C TRP A 142 8.06 22.90 8.13
N ARG A 143 9.25 23.20 7.63
CA ARG A 143 10.09 22.21 6.92
C ARG A 143 10.48 21.05 7.83
N SER A 144 10.88 21.33 9.07
CA SER A 144 11.21 20.29 10.06
C SER A 144 10.01 19.41 10.39
N ILE A 145 8.83 20.02 10.58
CA ILE A 145 7.58 19.28 10.83
C ILE A 145 7.24 18.37 9.65
N PHE A 146 7.28 18.88 8.41
CA PHE A 146 6.98 18.06 7.23
C PHE A 146 8.01 16.96 7.03
N TYR A 147 9.30 17.22 7.26
CA TYR A 147 10.35 16.21 7.21
C TYR A 147 10.07 15.07 8.20
N PHE A 148 9.82 15.42 9.47
CA PHE A 148 9.53 14.42 10.49
C PHE A 148 8.25 13.64 10.19
N ALA A 149 7.20 14.33 9.73
CA ALA A 149 5.97 13.69 9.29
C ALA A 149 6.24 12.71 8.14
N HIS A 150 7.02 13.11 7.13
CA HIS A 150 7.34 12.29 5.98
C HIS A 150 8.18 11.05 6.34
N VAL A 151 9.04 11.15 7.35
CA VAL A 151 9.82 10.00 7.85
C VAL A 151 9.00 9.07 8.74
N ALA A 152 8.08 9.61 9.56
CA ALA A 152 7.28 8.82 10.50
C ALA A 152 6.04 8.16 9.88
N THR A 153 5.38 8.84 8.94
CA THR A 153 4.15 8.35 8.30
C THR A 153 4.26 7.03 7.52
N PRO A 154 5.36 6.66 6.82
CA PRO A 154 5.44 5.38 6.13
C PRO A 154 5.54 4.22 7.12
N LEU A 155 6.17 4.43 8.29
CA LEU A 155 6.19 3.44 9.38
C LEU A 155 4.78 3.23 9.95
N LEU A 156 4.06 4.33 10.19
CA LEU A 156 2.66 4.28 10.64
C LEU A 156 1.75 3.63 9.60
N ALA A 157 1.94 3.92 8.31
CA ALA A 157 1.19 3.30 7.23
C ALA A 157 1.42 1.78 7.17
N GLY A 158 2.68 1.33 7.31
CA GLY A 158 3.00 -0.10 7.40
C GLY A 158 2.31 -0.79 8.58
N TRP A 159 2.34 -0.17 9.76
CA TRP A 159 1.66 -0.69 10.95
C TRP A 159 0.14 -0.73 10.79
N LEU A 160 -0.46 0.36 10.32
CA LEU A 160 -1.90 0.45 10.07
C LEU A 160 -2.35 -0.52 8.99
N PHE A 161 -1.51 -0.82 7.99
CA PHE A 161 -1.79 -1.84 7.00
C PHE A 161 -1.90 -3.23 7.63
N VAL A 162 -1.00 -3.58 8.54
CA VAL A 162 -1.09 -4.84 9.30
C VAL A 162 -2.37 -4.88 10.13
N LEU A 163 -2.68 -3.82 10.88
CA LEU A 163 -3.91 -3.74 11.66
C LEU A 163 -5.17 -3.82 10.79
N HIS A 164 -5.18 -3.14 9.65
CA HIS A 164 -6.29 -3.19 8.69
C HIS A 164 -6.51 -4.60 8.14
N ARG A 165 -5.44 -5.35 7.89
CA ARG A 165 -5.52 -6.75 7.43
C ARG A 165 -6.00 -7.72 8.52
N LEU A 166 -5.77 -7.39 9.79
CA LEU A 166 -6.18 -8.21 10.94
C LEU A 166 -7.58 -7.87 11.47
N ALA A 167 -8.14 -6.73 11.08
CA ALA A 167 -9.40 -6.17 11.58
C ALA A 167 -10.64 -6.79 10.93
#